data_AF-A0A965NEC9-F1
#
_entry.id   AF-A0A965NEC9-F1
#
_cell.length_a   1.000
_cell.length_b   1.000
_cell.length_c   1.000
_cell.angle_alpha   90.00
_cell.angle_beta   90.00
_cell.angle_gamma   90.00
#
_symmetry.space_group_name_H-M   'P 1'
#
loop_
_entity.id
_entity.type
_entity.pdbx_description
1 polymer ?
#
loop_
_entity_poly.entity_id
_entity_poly.type
_entity_poly.pdbx_seq_one_letter_code
_entity_poly.pdbx_strand_id
1 'polypeptide(L)'
;MQLRSGRSVDASTSTKSTHPMTTRMRRNSRNYEEFNERKKYQAYQAQQRAIEDSIYTPEAEIIANQKKHIYSTIRHHLHAIQYQKKNKHSMYDVIDTCGQLFKFLNDNMPFIVEHNAMEERLAKAIINSGTNITREIYRIDKTRAQTEKVRYCCHYIGNVLDMIEHHVLRRF
;
A
#
# COMPACT_ATOMS: atom_id res chain seq x y z
N MET A 1 68.73 42.46 36.52
CA MET A 1 69.85 41.50 36.41
C MET A 1 69.32 40.22 35.80
N GLN A 2 70.01 39.67 34.79
CA GLN A 2 69.84 38.28 34.33
C GLN A 2 70.09 37.33 35.52
N LEU A 3 69.55 36.11 35.54
CA LEU A 3 70.27 34.91 35.09
C LEU A 3 69.32 33.73 34.86
N ARG A 4 69.68 32.96 33.81
CA ARG A 4 69.13 31.68 33.33
C ARG A 4 69.52 30.51 34.24
N SER A 5 68.94 29.33 33.93
CA SER A 5 69.50 27.96 34.07
C SER A 5 68.64 27.09 35.00
N GLY A 6 68.26 25.84 34.68
CA GLY A 6 68.71 24.93 33.63
C GLY A 6 67.91 23.61 33.63
N ARG A 7 68.10 22.82 32.57
CA ARG A 7 67.52 21.50 32.28
C ARG A 7 68.04 20.39 33.22
N SER A 8 67.25 19.34 33.42
CA SER A 8 67.61 17.90 33.28
C SER A 8 66.35 17.03 33.47
N VAL A 9 65.83 16.35 32.43
CA VAL A 9 66.14 15.02 31.82
C VAL A 9 65.66 13.81 32.64
N ASP A 10 64.58 13.22 32.13
CA ASP A 10 64.13 11.81 32.02
C ASP A 10 64.54 10.74 33.04
N ALA A 11 63.55 9.97 33.51
CA ALA A 11 63.58 8.51 33.52
C ALA A 11 62.18 7.91 33.79
N SER A 12 61.70 7.15 32.81
CA SER A 12 60.50 6.31 32.78
C SER A 12 60.54 5.19 33.84
N THR A 13 59.37 4.77 34.37
CA THR A 13 59.03 3.35 34.55
C THR A 13 57.60 3.10 35.08
N SER A 14 56.93 2.14 34.42
CA SER A 14 56.11 1.09 35.04
C SER A 14 54.69 1.39 35.55
N THR A 15 53.72 1.14 34.65
CA THR A 15 52.51 0.30 34.81
C THR A 15 51.84 0.21 36.19
N LYS A 16 50.58 0.66 36.27
CA LYS A 16 49.48 -0.06 36.93
C LYS A 16 48.13 0.42 36.42
N SER A 17 47.54 -0.38 35.52
CA SER A 17 46.13 -0.32 35.15
C SER A 17 45.28 -0.45 36.41
N THR A 18 44.48 0.58 36.70
CA THR A 18 43.46 0.56 37.74
C THR A 18 42.11 0.43 37.04
N HIS A 19 41.58 -0.78 36.98
CA HIS A 19 40.17 -0.99 36.65
C HIS A 19 39.33 -0.64 37.89
N PRO A 20 38.39 0.32 37.80
CA PRO A 20 37.25 0.30 38.70
C PRO A 20 36.23 -0.72 38.18
N MET A 21 35.92 -1.68 39.06
CA MET A 21 34.88 -2.70 38.94
C MET A 21 33.60 -2.16 38.31
N THR A 22 33.13 -2.86 37.29
CA THR A 22 31.79 -2.76 36.71
C THR A 22 30.74 -3.01 37.78
N THR A 23 30.25 -1.93 38.39
CA THR A 23 29.00 -1.97 39.13
C THR A 23 27.95 -1.24 38.30
N ARG A 24 26.88 -1.98 37.99
CA ARG A 24 25.52 -1.47 37.72
C ARG A 24 25.18 -1.09 36.27
N MET A 25 24.85 -2.11 35.47
CA MET A 25 23.86 -1.95 34.39
C MET A 25 22.76 -3.02 34.50
N ARG A 26 21.92 -2.88 35.54
CA ARG A 26 20.58 -3.48 35.61
C ARG A 26 19.58 -2.34 35.82
N ARG A 27 19.30 -1.56 34.78
CA ARG A 27 18.32 -0.46 34.87
C ARG A 27 17.59 -0.07 33.57
N ASN A 28 17.73 -0.82 32.47
CA ASN A 28 17.09 -0.46 31.19
C ASN A 28 16.00 -1.44 30.72
N SER A 29 15.81 -2.60 31.35
CA SER A 29 14.74 -3.54 30.95
C SER A 29 13.34 -3.04 31.30
N ARG A 30 13.19 -2.40 32.47
CA ARG A 30 11.91 -1.87 32.97
C ARG A 30 11.33 -0.79 32.03
N ASN A 31 12.19 0.04 31.44
CA ASN A 31 11.77 1.11 30.54
C ASN A 31 11.31 0.58 29.16
N TYR A 32 11.85 -0.57 28.72
CA TYR A 32 11.46 -1.20 27.46
C TYR A 32 10.14 -1.98 27.60
N GLU A 33 9.96 -2.65 28.74
CA GLU A 33 8.69 -3.29 29.11
C GLU A 33 7.58 -2.24 29.27
N GLU A 34 7.81 -1.16 30.01
CA GLU A 34 6.86 -0.05 30.14
C GLU A 34 6.54 0.62 28.78
N PHE A 35 7.53 0.76 27.89
CA PHE A 35 7.29 1.30 26.55
C PHE A 35 6.41 0.36 25.70
N ASN A 36 6.67 -0.95 25.74
CA ASN A 36 5.86 -1.94 25.03
C ASN A 36 4.44 -2.01 25.60
N GLU A 37 4.28 -1.91 26.92
CA GLU A 37 2.97 -1.86 27.56
C GLU A 37 2.21 -0.59 27.19
N ARG A 38 2.86 0.58 27.18
CA ARG A 38 2.25 1.84 26.72
C ARG A 38 1.81 1.75 25.27
N LYS A 39 2.61 1.13 24.40
CA LYS A 39 2.25 0.92 22.99
C LYS A 39 1.04 0.00 22.84
N LYS A 40 0.98 -1.09 23.62
CA LYS A 40 -0.19 -1.99 23.68
C LYS A 40 -1.43 -1.26 24.19
N TYR A 41 -1.30 -0.45 25.24
CA TYR A 41 -2.39 0.35 25.78
C TYR A 41 -2.90 1.39 24.79
N GLN A 42 -2.00 2.10 24.09
CA GLN A 42 -2.40 3.03 23.03
C GLN A 42 -3.11 2.33 21.87
N ALA A 43 -2.61 1.17 21.43
CA ALA A 43 -3.27 0.37 20.40
C ALA A 43 -4.65 -0.10 20.85
N TYR A 44 -4.79 -0.53 22.10
CA TYR A 44 -6.06 -0.94 22.69
C TYR A 44 -7.05 0.23 22.80
N GLN A 45 -6.61 1.41 23.27
CA GLN A 45 -7.44 2.61 23.29
C GLN A 45 -7.84 3.07 21.88
N ALA A 46 -6.93 2.98 20.90
CA ALA A 46 -7.26 3.28 19.52
C ALA A 46 -8.30 2.31 18.95
N GLN A 47 -8.23 1.03 19.31
CA GLN A 47 -9.26 0.05 18.96
C GLN A 47 -10.60 0.36 19.63
N GLN A 48 -10.61 0.72 20.92
CA GLN A 48 -11.84 1.10 21.62
C GLN A 48 -12.48 2.35 21.00
N ARG A 49 -11.69 3.39 20.70
CA ARG A 49 -12.18 4.59 20.01
C ARG A 49 -12.70 4.28 18.61
N ALA A 50 -12.01 3.42 17.85
CA ALA A 50 -12.49 3.01 16.53
C ALA A 50 -13.84 2.28 16.62
N ILE A 51 -14.07 1.49 17.68
CA ILE A 51 -15.36 0.83 17.93
C ILE A 51 -16.42 1.87 18.31
N GLU A 52 -16.12 2.78 19.22
CA GLU A 52 -17.04 3.85 19.63
C GLU A 52 -17.41 4.75 18.44
N ASP A 53 -16.43 5.18 17.66
CA ASP A 53 -16.64 5.98 16.45
C ASP A 53 -17.49 5.20 15.43
N SER A 54 -17.29 3.88 15.28
CA SER A 54 -18.11 3.07 14.35
C SER A 54 -19.59 3.00 14.72
N ILE A 55 -19.94 3.18 16.00
CA ILE A 55 -21.33 3.18 16.48
C ILE A 55 -22.01 4.51 16.14
N TYR A 56 -21.25 5.60 16.01
CA TYR A 56 -21.76 6.95 15.75
C TYR A 56 -21.42 7.51 14.37
N THR A 57 -20.68 6.80 13.52
CA THR A 57 -20.39 7.23 12.15
C THR A 57 -21.68 7.31 11.34
N PRO A 58 -22.06 8.50 10.83
CA PRO A 58 -23.24 8.62 9.97
C PRO A 58 -23.09 7.76 8.72
N GLU A 59 -24.19 7.17 8.24
CA GLU A 59 -24.20 6.36 7.00
C GLU A 59 -23.61 7.11 5.80
N ALA A 60 -23.85 8.42 5.72
CA ALA A 60 -23.29 9.28 4.69
C ALA A 60 -21.75 9.30 4.69
N GLU A 61 -21.12 9.25 5.87
CA GLU A 61 -19.67 9.22 6.01
C GLU A 61 -19.11 7.84 5.63
N ILE A 62 -19.80 6.76 5.99
CA ILE A 62 -19.46 5.39 5.57
C ILE A 62 -19.47 5.28 4.04
N ILE A 63 -20.54 5.77 3.40
CA ILE A 63 -20.67 5.79 1.94
C ILE A 63 -19.55 6.65 1.32
N ALA A 64 -19.27 7.84 1.87
CA ALA A 64 -18.21 8.71 1.35
C ALA A 64 -16.82 8.06 1.45
N ASN A 65 -16.52 7.39 2.56
CA ASN A 65 -15.26 6.68 2.78
C ASN A 65 -15.12 5.49 1.81
N GLN A 66 -16.19 4.72 1.59
CA GLN A 66 -16.18 3.63 0.64
C GLN A 66 -16.01 4.12 -0.80
N LYS A 67 -16.70 5.21 -1.19
CA LYS A 67 -16.48 5.88 -2.49
C LYS A 67 -15.03 6.29 -2.67
N LYS A 68 -14.43 6.92 -1.66
CA LYS A 68 -13.02 7.35 -1.68
C LYS A 68 -12.08 6.16 -1.81
N HIS A 69 -12.34 5.07 -1.09
CA HIS A 69 -11.55 3.84 -1.17
C HIS A 69 -11.61 3.24 -2.58
N ILE A 70 -12.81 3.03 -3.12
CA ILE A 70 -13.02 2.52 -4.49
C ILE A 70 -12.26 3.37 -5.51
N TYR A 71 -12.43 4.68 -5.44
CA TYR A 71 -11.80 5.61 -6.35
C TYR A 71 -10.26 5.57 -6.29
N SER A 72 -9.71 5.55 -5.08
CA SER A 72 -8.27 5.44 -4.84
C SER A 72 -7.72 4.14 -5.40
N THR A 73 -8.39 3.02 -5.12
CA THR A 73 -7.99 1.68 -5.58
C THR A 73 -8.01 1.58 -7.11
N ILE A 74 -9.05 2.10 -7.77
CA ILE A 74 -9.14 2.13 -9.24
C ILE A 74 -7.98 2.94 -9.82
N ARG A 75 -7.76 4.16 -9.32
CA ARG A 75 -6.68 5.04 -9.80
C ARG A 75 -5.31 4.38 -9.62
N HIS A 76 -5.08 3.75 -8.48
CA HIS A 76 -3.83 3.05 -8.20
C HIS A 76 -3.55 1.96 -9.24
N HIS A 77 -4.53 1.08 -9.50
CA HIS A 77 -4.34 -0.01 -10.47
C HIS A 77 -4.21 0.50 -11.91
N LEU A 78 -4.98 1.52 -12.31
CA LEU A 78 -4.84 2.13 -13.62
C LEU A 78 -3.45 2.72 -13.82
N HIS A 79 -2.92 3.41 -12.80
CA HIS A 79 -1.56 3.93 -12.83
C HIS A 79 -0.52 2.81 -12.87
N ALA A 80 -0.70 1.73 -12.08
CA ALA A 80 0.19 0.57 -12.09
C ALA A 80 0.24 -0.09 -13.47
N ILE A 81 -0.90 -0.26 -14.15
CA ILE A 81 -0.97 -0.79 -15.51
C ILE A 81 -0.20 0.11 -16.49
N GLN A 82 -0.40 1.43 -16.42
CA GLN A 82 0.31 2.38 -17.28
C GLN A 82 1.82 2.34 -17.05
N TYR A 83 2.23 2.26 -15.78
CA TYR A 83 3.63 2.14 -15.38
C TYR A 83 4.25 0.84 -15.91
N GLN A 84 3.58 -0.30 -15.73
CA GLN A 84 4.05 -1.59 -16.25
C GLN A 84 4.24 -1.56 -17.77
N LYS A 85 3.28 -0.97 -18.50
CA LYS A 85 3.38 -0.79 -19.96
C LYS A 85 4.56 0.10 -20.34
N LYS A 86 4.75 1.23 -19.65
CA LYS A 86 5.85 2.17 -19.92
C LYS A 86 7.22 1.53 -19.70
N ASN A 87 7.34 0.67 -18.69
CA ASN A 87 8.58 -0.01 -18.33
C ASN A 87 8.73 -1.39 -18.99
N LYS A 88 7.90 -1.74 -19.98
CA LYS A 88 7.98 -2.98 -20.75
C LYS A 88 7.95 -4.25 -19.89
N HIS A 89 7.14 -4.25 -18.83
CA HIS A 89 6.85 -5.47 -18.08
C HIS A 89 6.21 -6.53 -18.98
N SER A 90 6.25 -7.79 -18.53
CA SER A 90 5.57 -8.88 -19.24
C SER A 90 4.08 -8.57 -19.36
N MET A 91 3.48 -8.89 -20.51
CA MET A 91 2.03 -8.75 -20.69
C MET A 91 1.25 -9.56 -19.63
N TYR A 92 1.82 -10.66 -19.14
CA TYR A 92 1.20 -11.47 -18.10
C TYR A 92 1.15 -10.80 -16.73
N ASP A 93 2.10 -9.91 -16.43
CA ASP A 93 2.08 -9.08 -15.21
C ASP A 93 1.01 -8.00 -15.34
N VAL A 94 0.88 -7.42 -16.54
CA VAL A 94 -0.19 -6.45 -16.85
C VAL A 94 -1.56 -7.12 -16.73
N ILE A 95 -1.70 -8.36 -17.19
CA ILE A 95 -2.93 -9.17 -17.06
C ILE A 95 -3.26 -9.43 -15.59
N ASP A 96 -2.29 -9.67 -14.72
CA ASP A 96 -2.54 -9.83 -13.27
C ASP A 96 -3.14 -8.58 -12.66
N THR A 97 -2.47 -7.44 -12.84
CA THR A 97 -2.92 -6.16 -12.28
C THR A 97 -4.26 -5.74 -12.87
N CYS A 98 -4.48 -6.03 -14.15
CA CYS A 98 -5.77 -5.83 -14.80
C CYS A 98 -6.86 -6.75 -14.21
N GLY A 99 -6.59 -8.04 -14.07
CA GLY A 99 -7.52 -8.99 -13.47
C GLY A 99 -7.92 -8.59 -12.05
N GLN A 100 -6.98 -8.11 -11.24
CA GLN A 100 -7.27 -7.58 -9.90
C GLN A 100 -8.18 -6.35 -9.93
N LEU A 101 -7.91 -5.39 -10.82
CA LEU A 101 -8.74 -4.20 -10.99
C LEU A 101 -10.18 -4.56 -11.39
N PHE A 102 -10.34 -5.39 -12.43
CA PHE A 102 -11.66 -5.70 -12.96
C PHE A 102 -12.45 -6.64 -12.04
N LYS A 103 -11.78 -7.53 -11.30
CA LYS A 103 -12.42 -8.27 -10.22
C LYS A 103 -12.90 -7.33 -9.10
N PHE A 104 -12.04 -6.41 -8.65
CA PHE A 104 -12.41 -5.43 -7.63
C PHE A 104 -13.61 -4.58 -8.05
N LEU A 105 -13.62 -4.12 -9.31
CA LEU A 105 -14.75 -3.37 -9.87
C LEU A 105 -16.03 -4.19 -9.92
N ASN A 106 -15.95 -5.45 -10.34
CA ASN A 106 -17.08 -6.37 -10.37
C ASN A 106 -17.69 -6.54 -8.98
N ASP A 107 -16.85 -6.82 -7.98
CA ASP A 107 -17.30 -7.08 -6.60
C ASP A 107 -17.92 -5.82 -5.95
N ASN A 108 -17.50 -4.63 -6.38
CA ASN A 108 -18.03 -3.35 -5.89
C ASN A 108 -19.12 -2.75 -6.79
N MET A 109 -19.51 -3.41 -7.89
CA MET A 109 -20.47 -2.86 -8.84
C MET A 109 -21.84 -2.53 -8.21
N PRO A 110 -22.43 -3.38 -7.34
CA PRO A 110 -23.71 -3.05 -6.70
C PRO A 110 -23.66 -1.71 -5.96
N PHE A 111 -22.61 -1.51 -5.14
CA PHE A 111 -22.38 -0.25 -4.42
C PHE A 111 -22.18 0.93 -5.38
N ILE A 112 -21.42 0.71 -6.47
CA ILE A 112 -21.15 1.76 -7.46
C ILE A 112 -22.45 2.24 -8.11
N VAL A 113 -23.33 1.32 -8.48
CA VAL A 113 -24.61 1.60 -9.11
C VAL A 113 -25.58 2.26 -8.12
N GLU A 114 -25.73 1.67 -6.93
CA GLU A 114 -26.64 2.17 -5.90
C GLU A 114 -26.34 3.60 -5.47
N HIS A 115 -25.06 3.92 -5.30
CA HIS A 115 -24.64 5.23 -4.79
C HIS A 115 -24.09 6.19 -5.85
N ASN A 116 -24.20 5.86 -7.14
CA ASN A 116 -23.60 6.62 -8.24
C ASN A 116 -22.13 7.00 -7.94
N ALA A 117 -21.34 6.02 -7.51
CA ALA A 117 -19.98 6.24 -7.01
C ALA A 117 -18.93 6.46 -8.11
N MET A 118 -19.30 6.30 -9.38
CA MET A 118 -18.37 6.37 -10.51
C MET A 118 -18.69 7.54 -11.43
N GLU A 119 -17.69 8.42 -11.59
CA GLU A 119 -17.76 9.53 -12.54
C GLU A 119 -17.64 9.04 -13.99
N GLU A 120 -18.35 9.70 -14.91
CA GLU A 120 -18.38 9.35 -16.34
C GLU A 120 -16.98 9.34 -16.97
N ARG A 121 -16.11 10.29 -16.59
CA ARG A 121 -14.72 10.35 -17.09
C ARG A 121 -13.90 9.15 -16.65
N LEU A 122 -14.08 8.70 -15.41
CA LEU A 122 -13.40 7.51 -14.89
C LEU A 122 -13.93 6.25 -15.58
N ALA A 123 -15.26 6.14 -15.74
CA ALA A 123 -15.90 5.06 -16.48
C ALA A 123 -15.32 4.91 -17.90
N LYS A 124 -15.23 6.02 -18.66
CA LYS A 124 -14.61 6.02 -20.00
C LYS A 124 -13.15 5.58 -19.97
N ALA A 125 -12.38 5.99 -18.96
CA ALA A 125 -10.99 5.57 -18.82
C ALA A 125 -10.85 4.06 -18.56
N ILE A 126 -11.71 3.50 -17.71
CA ILE A 126 -11.79 2.05 -17.45
C ILE A 126 -12.15 1.30 -18.74
N ILE A 127 -13.15 1.78 -19.49
CA ILE A 127 -13.58 1.16 -20.75
C ILE A 127 -12.44 1.11 -21.78
N ASN A 128 -11.78 2.25 -21.98
CA ASN A 128 -10.66 2.35 -22.90
C ASN A 128 -9.51 1.43 -22.48
N SER A 129 -9.21 1.38 -21.18
CA SER A 129 -8.16 0.50 -20.64
C SER A 129 -8.50 -0.98 -20.86
N GLY A 130 -9.71 -1.41 -20.49
CA GLY A 130 -10.17 -2.80 -20.65
C GLY A 130 -10.21 -3.25 -22.10
N THR A 131 -10.73 -2.41 -22.99
CA THR A 131 -10.76 -2.70 -24.44
C THR A 131 -9.35 -2.81 -25.03
N ASN A 132 -8.44 -1.92 -24.64
CA ASN A 132 -7.06 -1.96 -25.13
C ASN A 132 -6.32 -3.21 -24.64
N ILE A 133 -6.46 -3.56 -23.36
CA ILE A 133 -5.84 -4.76 -22.79
C ILE A 133 -6.41 -6.01 -23.45
N THR A 134 -7.73 -6.09 -23.64
CA THR A 134 -8.37 -7.22 -24.33
C THR A 134 -7.83 -7.39 -25.75
N ARG A 135 -7.66 -6.29 -26.50
CA ARG A 135 -7.05 -6.31 -27.84
C ARG A 135 -5.60 -6.80 -27.82
N GLU A 136 -4.81 -6.37 -26.84
CA GLU A 136 -3.42 -6.82 -26.67
C GLU A 136 -3.36 -8.31 -26.30
N ILE A 137 -4.26 -8.77 -25.42
CA ILE A 137 -4.39 -10.18 -25.04
C ILE A 137 -4.65 -11.06 -26.27
N TYR A 138 -5.48 -10.63 -27.22
CA TYR A 138 -5.76 -11.42 -28.42
C TYR A 138 -4.54 -11.59 -29.33
N ARG A 139 -3.53 -10.71 -29.24
CA ARG A 139 -2.34 -10.73 -30.09
C ARG A 139 -1.20 -11.60 -29.56
N ILE A 140 -1.26 -12.02 -28.29
CA ILE A 140 -0.20 -12.81 -27.67
C ILE A 140 -0.47 -14.31 -27.78
N ASP A 141 0.58 -15.09 -28.01
CA ASP A 141 0.52 -16.55 -27.90
C ASP A 141 0.48 -16.96 -26.42
N LYS A 142 -0.39 -17.92 -26.12
CA LYS A 142 -0.73 -18.33 -24.76
C LYS A 142 -0.47 -19.81 -24.58
N THR A 143 0.31 -20.17 -23.57
CA THR A 143 0.40 -21.55 -23.09
C THR A 143 -0.90 -21.96 -22.39
N ARG A 144 -1.13 -23.27 -22.21
CA ARG A 144 -2.33 -23.80 -21.56
C ARG A 144 -2.61 -23.19 -20.17
N ALA A 145 -1.58 -23.02 -19.34
CA ALA A 145 -1.71 -22.41 -18.01
C ALA A 145 -2.02 -20.90 -18.10
N GLN A 146 -1.49 -20.21 -19.11
CA GLN A 146 -1.76 -18.80 -19.35
C GLN A 146 -3.15 -18.54 -19.95
N THR A 147 -3.69 -19.50 -20.71
CA THR A 147 -5.04 -19.41 -21.29
C THR A 147 -6.12 -19.26 -20.22
N GLU A 148 -6.01 -20.00 -19.12
CA GLU A 148 -7.00 -19.94 -18.03
C GLU A 148 -6.98 -18.57 -17.35
N LYS A 149 -5.79 -18.08 -17.01
CA LYS A 149 -5.57 -16.75 -16.43
C LYS A 149 -6.11 -15.63 -17.32
N VAL A 150 -5.86 -15.73 -18.62
CA VAL A 150 -6.37 -14.79 -19.62
C VAL A 150 -7.89 -14.85 -19.70
N ARG A 151 -8.47 -16.06 -19.72
CA ARG A 151 -9.92 -16.23 -19.76
C ARG A 151 -10.58 -15.59 -18.53
N TYR A 152 -10.01 -15.80 -17.35
CA TYR A 152 -10.45 -15.17 -16.12
C TYR A 152 -10.45 -13.64 -16.24
N CYS A 153 -9.32 -13.06 -16.67
CA CYS A 153 -9.20 -11.61 -16.85
C CYS A 153 -10.24 -11.06 -17.85
N CYS A 154 -10.36 -11.68 -19.04
CA CYS A 154 -11.32 -11.26 -20.05
C CYS A 154 -12.77 -11.37 -19.59
N HIS A 155 -13.11 -12.37 -18.78
CA HIS A 155 -14.45 -12.52 -18.22
C HIS A 155 -14.84 -11.31 -17.35
N TYR A 156 -13.98 -10.93 -16.39
CA TYR A 156 -14.26 -9.77 -15.54
C TYR A 156 -14.22 -8.46 -16.31
N ILE A 157 -13.32 -8.31 -17.28
CA ILE A 157 -13.32 -7.13 -18.17
C ILE A 157 -14.68 -7.04 -18.85
N GLY A 158 -15.11 -8.09 -19.56
CA GLY A 158 -16.37 -8.10 -20.28
C GLY A 158 -17.56 -7.73 -19.39
N ASN A 159 -17.69 -8.38 -18.23
CA ASN A 159 -18.80 -8.12 -17.30
C ASN A 159 -18.81 -6.68 -16.78
N VAL A 160 -17.67 -6.15 -16.35
CA VAL A 160 -17.57 -4.79 -15.82
C VAL A 160 -17.82 -3.75 -16.91
N LEU A 161 -17.32 -3.96 -18.13
CA LEU A 161 -17.59 -3.06 -19.24
C LEU A 161 -19.08 -2.96 -19.52
N ASP A 162 -19.75 -4.11 -19.59
CA ASP A 162 -21.19 -4.20 -19.81
C ASP A 162 -21.98 -3.47 -18.72
N MET A 163 -21.64 -3.72 -17.45
CA MET A 163 -22.28 -3.06 -16.30
C MET A 163 -22.05 -1.54 -16.29
N ILE A 164 -20.85 -1.07 -16.64
CA ILE A 164 -20.55 0.37 -16.72
C ILE A 164 -21.35 1.01 -17.87
N GLU A 165 -21.43 0.38 -19.03
CA GLU A 165 -22.16 0.93 -20.18
C GLU A 165 -23.66 1.04 -19.90
N HIS A 166 -24.25 0.01 -19.27
CA HIS A 166 -25.67 -0.03 -18.94
C HIS A 166 -26.01 0.88 -17.76
N HIS A 167 -25.30 0.77 -16.63
CA HIS A 167 -25.73 1.43 -15.39
C HIS A 167 -25.12 2.81 -15.15
N VAL A 168 -23.87 3.04 -15.57
CA VAL A 168 -23.16 4.29 -15.30
C VAL A 168 -23.31 5.26 -16.47
N LEU A 169 -23.04 4.79 -17.69
CA LEU A 169 -23.11 5.63 -18.89
C LEU A 169 -24.53 5.70 -19.49
N ARG A 170 -25.44 4.81 -19.08
CA ARG A 170 -26.84 4.73 -19.54
C ARG A 170 -26.93 4.75 -21.07
N ARG A 171 -26.06 3.99 -21.72
CA ARG A 171 -25.96 3.96 -23.19
C ARG A 171 -26.98 3.03 -23.86
N PHE A 172 -27.73 2.26 -23.08
CA PHE A 172 -28.75 1.31 -23.53
C PHE A 172 -29.93 1.32 -22.56
#